data_AF-A0AAE1XJP5-F1
#
_entry.id   AF-A0AAE1XJP5-F1
#
_cell.length_a   1.000
_cell.length_b   1.000
_cell.length_c   1.000
_cell.angle_alpha   90.00
_cell.angle_beta   90.00
_cell.angle_gamma   90.00
#
_symmetry.space_group_name_H-M   'P 1'
#
loop_
_entity.id
_entity.type
_entity.pdbx_description
1 polymer ?
#
loop_
_entity_poly.entity_id
_entity_poly.type
_entity_poly.pdbx_seq_one_letter_code
_entity_poly.pdbx_strand_id
1 'polypeptide(L)'
;MNLPNNYTHTTTTKLPHLPQISNRTGPAPAAAAAQACAACKYQRRRCAPDCPLAPFFPADRTKEFVNAHKLFGVGNIVKILKKVPQHERQNAMGSVIFEANVRARDPVGVAIV
;
A
#
# COMPACT_ATOMS: atom_id res chain seq x y z
N MET A 1 45.20 -0.62 20.60
CA MET A 1 43.98 -1.33 20.13
C MET A 1 42.74 -0.62 20.63
N ASN A 2 42.14 0.24 19.80
CA ASN A 2 40.69 0.46 19.60
C ASN A 2 40.53 1.79 18.84
N LEU A 3 40.03 1.74 17.62
CA LEU A 3 39.56 2.93 16.89
C LEU A 3 38.07 3.15 17.27
N PRO A 4 37.65 4.35 17.69
CA PRO A 4 36.25 4.65 17.94
C PRO A 4 35.46 4.73 16.63
N ASN A 5 34.33 4.02 16.59
CA ASN A 5 33.31 4.10 15.54
C ASN A 5 32.75 5.53 15.45
N ASN A 6 33.09 6.24 14.38
CA ASN A 6 32.41 7.45 13.95
C ASN A 6 31.38 7.08 12.87
N TYR A 7 30.14 6.90 13.31
CA TYR A 7 28.96 7.11 12.46
C TYR A 7 27.98 7.99 13.25
N THR A 8 28.32 9.27 13.34
CA THR A 8 27.35 10.32 13.67
C THR A 8 26.77 10.87 12.37
N HIS A 9 25.44 10.84 12.24
CA HIS A 9 24.73 11.77 11.36
C HIS A 9 23.59 12.43 12.12
N THR A 10 23.97 13.36 13.01
CA THR A 10 23.08 14.40 13.53
C THR A 10 23.39 15.67 12.75
N THR A 11 22.56 16.01 11.77
CA THR A 11 22.59 17.33 11.13
C THR A 11 21.33 18.08 11.53
N THR A 12 21.53 19.05 12.41
CA THR A 12 20.58 20.08 12.77
C THR A 12 20.41 21.05 11.59
N THR A 13 19.18 21.25 11.11
CA THR A 13 18.82 22.43 10.33
C THR A 13 17.49 22.92 10.87
N LYS A 14 17.56 24.00 11.63
CA LYS A 14 16.43 24.73 12.21
C LYS A 14 15.58 25.30 11.07
N LEU A 15 14.41 24.73 10.82
CA LEU A 15 13.34 25.31 10.00
C LEU A 15 12.20 25.78 10.92
N PRO A 16 11.52 26.90 10.61
CA PRO A 16 10.67 27.63 11.54
C PRO A 16 9.42 26.82 11.92
N HIS A 17 9.03 26.97 13.19
CA HIS A 17 7.86 26.34 13.79
C HIS A 17 6.60 26.68 12.96
N LEU A 18 6.11 25.71 12.18
CA LEU A 18 4.76 25.79 11.63
C LEU A 18 3.78 25.71 12.81
N PRO A 19 2.75 26.59 12.88
CA PRO A 19 1.76 26.52 13.94
C PRO A 19 1.05 25.17 13.84
N GLN A 20 0.95 24.46 14.97
CA GLN A 20 0.15 23.24 15.07
C GLN A 20 -1.33 23.60 14.99
N ILE A 21 -1.85 23.72 13.77
CA ILE A 21 -3.29 23.72 13.53
C ILE A 21 -3.79 22.29 13.71
N SER A 22 -4.30 22.01 14.91
CA SER A 22 -5.28 20.95 15.13
C SER A 22 -6.42 21.15 14.15
N ASN A 23 -6.52 20.29 13.15
CA ASN A 23 -7.79 19.94 12.54
C ASN A 23 -7.80 18.44 12.28
N ARG A 24 -8.40 17.72 13.22
CA ARG A 24 -8.89 16.35 13.04
C ARG A 24 -9.96 16.39 11.95
N THR A 25 -9.54 16.30 10.71
CA THR A 25 -10.39 16.00 9.56
C THR A 25 -9.51 15.44 8.46
N GLY A 26 -8.83 14.33 8.76
CA GLY A 26 -8.56 13.38 7.68
C GLY A 26 -9.94 12.92 7.18
N PRO A 27 -10.20 12.86 5.86
CA PRO A 27 -11.41 12.22 5.39
C PRO A 27 -11.34 10.75 5.83
N ALA A 28 -12.02 10.44 6.94
CA ALA A 28 -12.52 9.10 7.15
C ALA A 28 -13.29 8.73 5.88
N PRO A 29 -13.03 7.54 5.31
CA PRO A 29 -13.38 7.23 3.94
C PRO A 29 -14.89 7.38 3.77
N ALA A 30 -15.29 8.04 2.69
CA ALA A 30 -16.66 8.26 2.33
C ALA A 30 -17.49 6.99 2.54
N ALA A 31 -18.23 6.96 3.65
CA ALA A 31 -19.41 6.15 3.80
C ALA A 31 -20.47 6.77 2.87
N ALA A 32 -20.40 6.46 1.58
CA ALA A 32 -21.40 6.84 0.60
C ALA A 32 -21.44 5.77 -0.49
N ALA A 33 -22.45 4.92 -0.40
CA ALA A 33 -22.65 3.64 -1.09
C ALA A 33 -21.71 2.52 -0.61
N ALA A 34 -22.28 1.34 -0.33
CA ALA A 34 -21.57 0.12 0.02
C ALA A 34 -20.79 -0.42 -1.19
N GLN A 35 -19.80 0.35 -1.65
CA GLN A 35 -19.07 0.04 -2.87
C GLN A 35 -17.99 -0.97 -2.55
N ALA A 36 -18.06 -2.13 -3.21
CA ALA A 36 -17.07 -3.18 -3.03
C ALA A 36 -15.67 -2.65 -3.39
N CYS A 37 -14.67 -2.99 -2.58
CA CYS A 37 -13.27 -2.68 -2.89
C CYS A 37 -12.87 -3.29 -4.24
N ALA A 38 -11.82 -2.77 -4.88
CA ALA A 38 -11.39 -3.23 -6.19
C ALA A 38 -11.13 -4.75 -6.23
N ALA A 39 -10.60 -5.31 -5.14
CA ALA A 39 -10.38 -6.75 -5.02
C ALA A 39 -11.68 -7.58 -5.04
N CYS A 40 -12.66 -7.17 -4.23
CA CYS A 40 -13.95 -7.87 -4.13
C CYS A 40 -14.78 -7.68 -5.40
N LYS A 41 -14.72 -6.49 -6.00
CA LYS A 41 -15.34 -6.20 -7.30
C LYS A 41 -14.78 -7.10 -8.40
N TYR A 42 -13.46 -7.25 -8.49
CA TYR A 42 -12.81 -8.14 -9.46
C TYR A 42 -13.21 -9.61 -9.26
N GLN A 43 -13.29 -10.06 -8.00
CA GLN A 43 -13.70 -11.42 -7.64
C GLN A 43 -15.22 -11.65 -7.68
N ARG A 44 -16.02 -10.63 -8.05
CA ARG A 44 -17.49 -10.67 -8.09
C ARG A 44 -18.14 -11.17 -6.79
N ARG A 45 -17.55 -10.79 -5.65
CA ARG A 45 -18.03 -11.18 -4.32
C ARG A 45 -18.38 -9.96 -3.47
N ARG A 46 -19.21 -10.17 -2.44
CA ARG A 46 -19.53 -9.11 -1.48
C ARG A 46 -18.29 -8.69 -0.69
N CYS A 47 -18.06 -7.39 -0.56
CA CYS A 47 -17.00 -6.85 0.27
C CYS A 47 -17.46 -6.83 1.72
N ALA A 48 -16.76 -7.56 2.59
CA ALA A 48 -16.99 -7.52 4.03
C ALA A 48 -16.47 -6.20 4.62
N PRO A 49 -17.05 -5.70 5.73
CA PRO A 49 -16.59 -4.47 6.37
C PRO A 49 -15.16 -4.57 6.91
N ASP A 50 -14.69 -5.77 7.21
CA ASP A 50 -13.36 -6.12 7.71
C ASP A 50 -12.40 -6.61 6.60
N CYS A 51 -12.72 -6.32 5.33
CA CYS A 51 -11.91 -6.79 4.21
C CYS A 51 -10.46 -6.25 4.31
N PRO A 52 -9.43 -7.13 4.40
CA PRO A 52 -8.04 -6.70 4.60
C PRO A 52 -7.47 -5.97 3.40
N LEU A 53 -8.08 -6.11 2.22
CA LEU A 53 -7.66 -5.47 0.98
C LEU A 53 -8.34 -4.12 0.75
N ALA A 54 -9.44 -3.82 1.46
CA ALA A 54 -10.21 -2.60 1.24
C ALA A 54 -9.41 -1.29 1.48
N PRO A 55 -8.54 -1.19 2.51
CA PRO A 55 -7.75 0.02 2.73
C PRO A 55 -6.69 0.30 1.65
N PHE A 56 -6.27 -0.74 0.91
CA PHE A 56 -5.19 -0.65 -0.07
C PHE A 56 -5.70 -0.63 -1.51
N PHE A 57 -6.87 -1.24 -1.76
CA PHE A 57 -7.50 -1.34 -3.07
C PHE A 57 -8.93 -0.79 -3.03
N PRO A 58 -9.10 0.55 -2.89
CA PRO A 58 -10.39 1.20 -3.03
C PRO A 58 -10.98 0.99 -4.45
N ALA A 59 -12.27 1.28 -4.63
CA ALA A 59 -13.03 0.93 -5.84
C ALA A 59 -12.51 1.60 -7.12
N ASP A 60 -11.93 2.79 -7.01
CA ASP A 60 -11.26 3.57 -8.05
C ASP A 60 -9.96 2.91 -8.55
N ARG A 61 -9.26 2.20 -7.67
CA ARG A 61 -7.96 1.57 -7.97
C ARG A 61 -8.07 0.15 -8.52
N THR A 62 -9.06 -0.08 -9.39
CA THR A 62 -9.28 -1.41 -10.00
C THR A 62 -8.09 -1.86 -10.84
N LYS A 63 -7.45 -0.96 -11.60
CA LYS A 63 -6.28 -1.30 -12.44
C LYS A 63 -5.07 -1.75 -11.60
N GLU A 64 -4.78 -1.06 -10.50
CA GLU A 64 -3.70 -1.43 -9.57
C GLU A 64 -3.93 -2.82 -8.98
N PHE A 65 -5.18 -3.13 -8.60
CA PHE A 65 -5.51 -4.47 -8.13
C PHE A 65 -5.28 -5.54 -9.20
N VAL A 66 -5.70 -5.30 -10.46
CA VAL A 66 -5.48 -6.25 -11.56
C VAL A 66 -3.99 -6.52 -11.77
N ASN A 67 -3.16 -5.50 -11.72
CA ASN A 67 -1.71 -5.65 -11.86
C ASN A 67 -1.12 -6.45 -10.70
N ALA A 68 -1.45 -6.06 -9.45
CA ALA A 68 -0.97 -6.75 -8.26
C ALA A 68 -1.46 -8.21 -8.22
N HIS A 69 -2.69 -8.46 -8.65
CA HIS A 69 -3.25 -9.79 -8.81
C HIS A 69 -2.47 -10.61 -9.84
N LYS A 70 -2.14 -10.05 -11.00
CA LYS A 70 -1.39 -10.75 -12.05
C LYS A 70 0.03 -11.12 -11.59
N LEU A 71 0.72 -10.22 -10.87
CA LEU A 71 2.10 -10.46 -10.46
C LEU A 71 2.20 -11.35 -9.22
N PHE A 72 1.42 -11.06 -8.18
CA PHE A 72 1.55 -11.74 -6.88
C PHE A 72 0.41 -12.72 -6.60
N GLY A 73 -0.79 -12.46 -7.12
CA GLY A 73 -2.01 -13.18 -6.76
C GLY A 73 -2.55 -12.80 -5.38
N VAL A 74 -3.86 -12.98 -5.19
CA VAL A 74 -4.56 -12.59 -3.93
C VAL A 74 -3.95 -13.27 -2.70
N GLY A 75 -3.63 -14.57 -2.83
CA GLY A 75 -3.10 -15.37 -1.72
C GLY A 75 -1.77 -14.83 -1.21
N ASN A 76 -0.84 -14.42 -2.09
CA ASN A 76 0.45 -13.90 -1.67
C ASN A 76 0.33 -12.48 -1.12
N ILE A 77 -0.53 -11.62 -1.70
CA ILE A 77 -0.82 -10.30 -1.14
C ILE A 77 -1.32 -10.43 0.31
N VAL A 78 -2.27 -11.33 0.55
CA VAL A 78 -2.80 -11.59 1.90
C VAL A 78 -1.73 -12.17 2.82
N LYS A 79 -0.86 -13.06 2.33
CA LYS A 79 0.28 -13.57 3.12
C LYS A 79 1.25 -12.45 3.52
N ILE A 80 1.57 -11.53 2.61
CA ILE A 80 2.41 -10.36 2.89
C ILE A 80 1.77 -9.51 3.98
N LEU A 81 0.49 -9.17 3.84
CA LEU A 81 -0.25 -8.41 4.86
C LEU A 81 -0.24 -9.07 6.24
N LYS A 82 -0.30 -10.41 6.30
CA LYS A 82 -0.23 -11.15 7.56
C LYS A 82 1.17 -11.18 8.18
N LYS A 83 2.23 -11.17 7.36
CA LYS A 83 3.63 -11.21 7.81
C LYS A 83 4.15 -9.83 8.23
N VAL A 84 3.60 -8.76 7.67
CA VAL A 84 4.05 -7.38 7.93
C VAL A 84 3.30 -6.77 9.13
N PRO A 85 4.01 -6.11 10.08
CA PRO A 85 3.41 -5.37 11.18
C PRO A 85 2.40 -4.32 10.69
N GLN A 86 1.32 -4.09 11.43
CA GLN A 86 0.22 -3.20 11.01
C GLN A 86 0.69 -1.81 10.53
N HIS A 87 1.68 -1.22 11.22
CA HIS A 87 2.20 0.11 10.91
C HIS A 87 3.01 0.16 9.60
N GLU A 88 3.59 -0.96 9.17
CA GLU A 88 4.37 -1.07 7.93
C GLU A 88 3.54 -1.53 6.74
N ARG A 89 2.31 -2.03 6.96
CA ARG A 89 1.47 -2.58 5.88
C ARG A 89 1.23 -1.59 4.75
N GLN A 90 1.11 -0.30 5.06
CA GLN A 90 0.98 0.76 4.05
C GLN A 90 2.21 0.83 3.15
N ASN A 91 3.42 0.82 3.72
CA ASN A 91 4.67 0.85 2.96
C ASN A 91 4.85 -0.42 2.14
N ALA A 92 4.63 -1.60 2.75
CA ALA A 92 4.74 -2.88 2.06
C ALA A 92 3.76 -2.99 0.88
N MET A 93 2.50 -2.58 1.08
CA MET A 93 1.50 -2.57 0.01
C MET A 93 1.82 -1.54 -1.07
N GLY A 94 2.38 -0.38 -0.70
CA GLY A 94 2.90 0.60 -1.66
C GLY A 94 3.94 -0.02 -2.59
N SER A 95 4.90 -0.76 -2.06
CA SER A 95 5.91 -1.47 -2.84
C SER A 95 5.29 -2.55 -3.75
N VAL A 96 4.38 -3.37 -3.23
CA VAL A 96 3.67 -4.40 -4.02
C VAL A 96 2.92 -3.79 -5.20
N ILE A 97 2.18 -2.71 -4.97
CA ILE A 97 1.43 -2.02 -6.02
C ILE A 97 2.38 -1.39 -7.03
N PHE A 98 3.45 -0.74 -6.56
CA PHE A 98 4.45 -0.13 -7.41
C PHE A 98 5.12 -1.15 -8.34
N GLU A 99 5.64 -2.25 -7.77
CA GLU A 99 6.30 -3.31 -8.52
C GLU A 99 5.36 -3.94 -9.56
N ALA A 100 4.12 -4.23 -9.17
CA ALA A 100 3.11 -4.74 -10.08
C ALA A 100 2.79 -3.78 -11.23
N ASN A 101 2.72 -2.48 -10.95
CA ASN A 101 2.47 -1.46 -11.97
C ASN A 101 3.65 -1.29 -12.92
N VAL A 102 4.88 -1.33 -12.41
CA VAL A 102 6.10 -1.28 -13.23
C VAL A 102 6.15 -2.51 -14.13
N ARG A 103 5.95 -3.71 -13.59
CA ARG A 103 5.96 -4.97 -14.36
C ARG A 103 4.85 -5.03 -15.41
N ALA A 104 3.70 -4.41 -15.15
CA ALA A 104 2.62 -4.32 -16.13
C ALA A 104 2.93 -3.34 -17.27
N ARG A 105 3.79 -2.33 -17.05
CA ARG A 105 4.22 -1.34 -18.06
C ARG A 105 5.43 -1.81 -18.85
N ASP A 106 6.33 -2.55 -18.21
CA ASP A 106 7.49 -3.16 -18.84
C ASP A 106 7.38 -4.69 -18.71
N PRO A 107 6.58 -5.32 -19.59
CA PRO A 107 6.49 -6.78 -19.65
C PRO A 107 7.78 -7.30 -20.28
N VAL A 108 8.84 -7.38 -19.48
CA VAL A 108 10.12 -7.96 -19.91
C VAL A 108 9.89 -9.45 -20.20
N GLY A 109 9.60 -9.77 -21.47
CA GLY A 109 9.87 -11.04 -22.14
C GLY A 109 9.18 -12.32 -21.65
N VAL A 110 8.14 -12.28 -20.81
CA VAL A 110 7.38 -13.51 -20.48
C VAL A 110 5.89 -13.25 -20.58
N ALA A 111 5.42 -13.27 -21.83
CA ALA A 111 4.05 -13.64 -22.14
C ALA A 111 3.92 -15.15 -21.90
N ILE A 112 3.26 -15.54 -20.82
CA ILE A 112 2.62 -16.86 -20.73
C ILE A 112 1.17 -16.58 -20.36
N VAL A 113 0.36 -16.43 -21.39
CA VAL A 113 -1.06 -16.79 -21.38
C VAL A 113 -1.21 -18.02 -22.25
#